data_AF-A0A6B3QWS1-F1
#
_entry.id   AF-A0A6B3QWS1-F1
#
_cell.length_a   1.000
_cell.length_b   1.000
_cell.length_c   1.000
_cell.angle_alpha   90.00
_cell.angle_beta   90.00
_cell.angle_gamma   90.00
#
_symmetry.space_group_name_H-M   'P 1'
#
loop_
_entity.id
_entity.type
_entity.pdbx_description
1 polymer ?
#
loop_
_entity_poly.entity_id
_entity_poly.type
_entity_poly.pdbx_seq_one_letter_code
_entity_poly.pdbx_strand_id
1 'polypeptide(L)'
;MASSVAVTSIDEVPGLMERIRPDWQAKNLIERVRRILPVDPSSACQRLFNAAVRDLKDKVLIVGVGIAGEAARAGNPKLPPIQNTEDVEHYSTANLIKLAYRIGLLSRAEWRKMTRVYDIRKDLEHEDSEYEAAFEDVVYTFATCIDAVLSKDPITLIEVSEVKQIIEASGPITLDTRLLSDFEHAPDQRQQEILQILVSTALSGSEADVVRENAYLVLQELRELTRNGVRLAVAKILLDRLGRTPLDELTVRVAHAAGLLPYLHKGQRKDFFAKQLVKLTGIGHRWTNHEEHGPALRLFEEFGGLAEIPNDIKPGIVKWMVRCYIGEPGGYGAGINRRVFYSNSAAPIIEELFLNSRSDIQKVVEDLQSDEDIRRSCGDEHVNRRFQELLDIVSS
;
A
#
# COMPACT_ATOMS: atom_id res chain seq x y z
N MET A 1 8.60 -8.90 -16.57
CA MET A 1 8.84 -8.22 -17.87
C MET A 1 8.09 -9.00 -18.93
N ALA A 2 6.95 -8.51 -19.41
CA ALA A 2 6.25 -9.14 -20.51
C ALA A 2 6.96 -8.77 -21.82
N SER A 3 7.41 -9.78 -22.55
CA SER A 3 8.08 -9.64 -23.84
C SER A 3 7.13 -8.93 -24.82
N SER A 4 7.45 -7.72 -25.25
CA SER A 4 6.74 -7.08 -26.36
C SER A 4 7.21 -7.76 -27.65
N VAL A 5 6.47 -8.77 -28.09
CA VAL A 5 6.66 -9.34 -29.42
C VAL A 5 6.32 -8.24 -30.42
N ALA A 6 7.34 -7.73 -31.12
CA ALA A 6 7.15 -6.81 -32.23
C ALA A 6 6.58 -7.62 -33.38
N VAL A 7 5.27 -7.52 -33.58
CA VAL A 7 4.56 -8.18 -34.68
C VAL A 7 4.88 -7.43 -35.97
N THR A 8 5.33 -8.15 -36.99
CA THR A 8 5.89 -7.57 -38.24
C THR A 8 5.14 -7.96 -39.52
N SER A 9 4.16 -8.87 -39.46
CA SER A 9 3.31 -9.23 -40.63
C SER A 9 1.86 -9.62 -40.24
N ILE A 10 0.92 -9.57 -41.20
CA ILE A 10 -0.51 -9.97 -41.01
C ILE A 10 -0.60 -11.45 -40.62
N ASP A 11 0.37 -12.24 -41.05
CA ASP A 11 0.43 -13.69 -40.83
C ASP A 11 0.66 -14.06 -39.35
N GLU A 12 1.09 -13.10 -38.52
CA GLU A 12 1.29 -13.28 -37.07
C GLU A 12 0.03 -12.93 -36.26
N VAL A 13 -0.97 -12.28 -36.86
CA VAL A 13 -2.26 -11.93 -36.21
C VAL A 13 -3.04 -13.16 -35.72
N PRO A 14 -3.09 -14.30 -36.45
CA PRO A 14 -3.68 -15.54 -35.93
C PRO A 14 -3.08 -15.99 -34.59
N GLY A 15 -1.76 -15.86 -34.40
CA GLY A 15 -1.08 -16.20 -33.14
C GLY A 15 -1.47 -15.28 -31.98
N LEU A 16 -1.77 -14.00 -32.25
CA LEU A 16 -2.33 -13.11 -31.21
C LEU A 16 -3.70 -13.60 -30.75
N MET A 17 -4.54 -14.10 -31.65
CA MET A 17 -5.90 -14.54 -31.33
C MET A 17 -5.92 -15.78 -30.42
N GLU A 18 -4.85 -16.56 -30.36
CA GLU A 18 -4.72 -17.69 -29.43
C GLU A 18 -4.63 -17.24 -27.96
N ARG A 19 -4.22 -15.98 -27.72
CA ARG A 19 -4.14 -15.38 -26.38
C ARG A 19 -5.50 -14.92 -25.84
N ILE A 20 -6.55 -14.94 -26.66
CA ILE A 20 -7.92 -14.63 -26.23
C ILE A 20 -8.39 -15.72 -25.28
N ARG A 21 -9.10 -15.34 -24.21
CA ARG A 21 -9.61 -16.29 -23.22
C ARG A 21 -10.56 -17.33 -23.85
N PRO A 22 -10.60 -18.58 -23.33
CA PRO A 22 -11.42 -19.65 -23.87
C PRO A 22 -12.90 -19.27 -24.05
N ASP A 23 -13.48 -18.56 -23.08
CA ASP A 23 -14.88 -18.12 -23.09
C ASP A 23 -15.22 -17.23 -24.29
N TRP A 24 -14.26 -16.43 -24.75
CA TRP A 24 -14.40 -15.59 -25.93
C TRP A 24 -14.04 -16.32 -27.22
N GLN A 25 -13.05 -17.23 -27.19
CA GLN A 25 -12.76 -18.08 -28.34
C GLN A 25 -13.94 -18.97 -28.73
N ALA A 26 -14.71 -19.45 -27.74
CA ALA A 26 -15.90 -20.26 -27.95
C ALA A 26 -17.07 -19.49 -28.59
N LYS A 27 -17.04 -18.15 -28.61
CA LYS A 27 -18.07 -17.34 -29.24
C LYS A 27 -17.85 -17.27 -30.76
N ASN A 28 -18.93 -17.47 -31.52
CA ASN A 28 -18.99 -17.32 -33.00
C ASN A 28 -18.49 -15.97 -33.55
N LEU A 29 -18.18 -15.00 -32.69
CA LEU A 29 -17.69 -13.69 -33.07
C LEU A 29 -16.20 -13.71 -33.40
N ILE A 30 -15.38 -14.46 -32.64
CA ILE A 30 -13.93 -14.60 -32.90
C ILE A 30 -13.66 -15.47 -34.12
N GLU A 31 -14.45 -16.52 -34.32
CA GLU A 31 -14.37 -17.33 -35.55
C GLU A 31 -14.68 -16.50 -36.80
N ARG A 32 -15.67 -15.60 -36.73
CA ARG A 32 -15.98 -14.67 -37.83
C ARG A 32 -14.84 -13.69 -38.10
N VAL A 33 -14.14 -13.21 -37.07
CA VAL A 33 -12.94 -12.37 -37.25
C VAL A 33 -11.86 -13.14 -38.04
N ARG A 34 -11.58 -14.40 -37.69
CA ARG A 34 -10.59 -15.23 -38.40
C ARG A 34 -10.91 -15.41 -39.89
N ARG A 35 -12.19 -15.58 -40.22
CA ARG A 35 -12.62 -15.77 -41.62
C ARG A 35 -12.58 -14.49 -42.45
N ILE A 36 -12.85 -13.34 -41.83
CA ILE A 36 -12.96 -12.05 -42.52
C ILE A 36 -11.59 -11.38 -42.68
N LEU A 37 -10.67 -11.57 -41.73
CA LEU A 37 -9.35 -10.92 -41.73
C LEU A 37 -8.60 -11.01 -43.07
N PRO A 38 -8.53 -12.16 -43.79
CA PRO A 38 -7.80 -12.24 -45.06
C PRO A 38 -8.48 -11.51 -46.22
N VAL A 39 -9.76 -11.16 -46.08
CA VAL A 39 -10.60 -10.61 -47.16
C VAL A 39 -10.92 -9.13 -46.92
N ASP A 40 -11.17 -8.75 -45.67
CA ASP A 40 -11.54 -7.39 -45.26
C ASP A 40 -10.98 -7.12 -43.84
N PRO A 41 -9.71 -6.68 -43.75
CA PRO A 41 -9.05 -6.40 -42.48
C PRO A 41 -9.75 -5.32 -41.65
N SER A 42 -10.34 -4.31 -42.30
CA SER A 42 -11.08 -3.22 -41.64
C SER A 42 -12.30 -3.76 -40.89
N SER A 43 -13.12 -4.59 -41.55
CA SER A 43 -14.28 -5.25 -40.92
C SER A 43 -13.87 -6.23 -39.83
N ALA A 44 -12.72 -6.92 -39.98
CA ALA A 44 -12.18 -7.78 -38.94
C ALA A 44 -11.76 -6.98 -37.69
N CYS A 45 -11.07 -5.84 -37.87
CA CYS A 45 -10.71 -4.91 -36.78
C CYS A 45 -11.95 -4.41 -36.04
N GLN A 46 -12.96 -3.98 -36.79
CA GLN A 46 -14.21 -3.49 -36.25
C GLN A 46 -14.92 -4.55 -35.38
N ARG A 47 -14.98 -5.80 -35.87
CA ARG A 47 -15.61 -6.90 -35.12
C ARG A 47 -14.84 -7.24 -33.85
N LEU A 48 -13.51 -7.30 -33.91
CA LEU A 48 -12.69 -7.58 -32.74
C LEU A 48 -12.80 -6.46 -31.69
N PHE A 49 -12.78 -5.20 -32.13
CA PHE A 49 -12.97 -4.06 -31.24
C PHE A 49 -14.35 -4.10 -30.57
N ASN A 50 -15.41 -4.40 -31.32
CA ASN A 50 -16.75 -4.57 -30.74
C ASN A 50 -16.80 -5.74 -29.73
N ALA A 51 -16.02 -6.80 -29.95
CA ALA A 51 -15.85 -7.88 -28.97
C ALA A 51 -15.24 -7.36 -27.67
N ALA A 52 -14.14 -6.60 -27.76
CA ALA A 52 -13.45 -6.03 -26.62
C ALA A 52 -14.32 -5.01 -25.87
N VAL A 53 -15.06 -4.16 -26.58
CA VAL A 53 -16.02 -3.23 -25.96
C VAL A 53 -17.11 -3.98 -25.22
N ARG A 54 -17.63 -5.07 -25.78
CA ARG A 54 -18.63 -5.91 -25.09
C ARG A 54 -18.04 -6.61 -23.86
N ASP A 55 -16.83 -7.16 -23.95
CA ASP A 55 -16.14 -7.75 -22.80
C ASP A 55 -15.86 -6.72 -21.71
N LEU A 56 -15.51 -5.48 -22.07
CA LEU A 56 -15.39 -4.39 -21.10
C LEU A 56 -16.71 -4.08 -20.40
N LYS A 57 -17.84 -4.09 -21.11
CA LYS A 57 -19.17 -3.93 -20.47
C LYS A 57 -19.45 -5.06 -19.50
N ASP A 58 -19.26 -6.31 -19.93
CA ASP A 58 -19.47 -7.50 -19.10
C ASP A 58 -18.60 -7.42 -17.83
N LYS A 59 -17.33 -7.00 -17.97
CA LYS A 59 -16.42 -6.78 -16.84
C LYS A 59 -16.85 -5.65 -15.90
N VAL A 60 -17.35 -4.53 -16.43
CA VAL A 60 -17.90 -3.44 -15.61
C VAL A 60 -19.12 -3.94 -14.81
N LEU A 61 -19.98 -4.76 -15.43
CA LEU A 61 -21.14 -5.34 -14.75
C LEU A 61 -20.72 -6.31 -13.64
N ILE A 62 -19.68 -7.12 -13.87
CA ILE A 62 -19.11 -8.03 -12.85
C ILE A 62 -18.49 -7.24 -11.69
N VAL A 63 -17.81 -6.14 -11.99
CA VAL A 63 -17.29 -5.22 -10.96
C VAL A 63 -18.44 -4.60 -10.13
N GLY A 64 -19.61 -4.42 -10.73
CA GLY A 64 -20.82 -3.97 -10.05
C GLY A 64 -21.18 -2.52 -10.33
N VAL A 65 -22.49 -2.28 -10.43
CA VAL A 65 -23.10 -0.97 -10.75
C VAL A 65 -22.75 0.09 -9.71
N GLY A 66 -22.66 -0.28 -8.43
CA GLY A 66 -22.31 0.64 -7.34
C GLY A 66 -20.93 1.27 -7.55
N ILE A 67 -19.92 0.42 -7.75
CA ILE A 67 -18.53 0.85 -7.99
C ILE A 67 -18.42 1.66 -9.29
N ALA A 68 -19.07 1.21 -10.36
CA ALA A 68 -19.10 1.94 -11.62
C ALA A 68 -19.72 3.35 -11.46
N GLY A 69 -20.82 3.46 -10.70
CA GLY A 69 -21.48 4.72 -10.39
C GLY A 69 -20.64 5.67 -9.55
N GLU A 70 -19.91 5.16 -8.55
CA GLU A 70 -18.95 5.95 -7.76
C GLU A 70 -17.83 6.52 -8.65
N ALA A 71 -17.19 5.67 -9.45
CA ALA A 71 -16.09 6.07 -10.32
C ALA A 71 -16.52 7.06 -11.41
N ALA A 72 -17.75 6.93 -11.92
CA ALA A 72 -18.34 7.88 -12.85
C ALA A 72 -18.46 9.30 -12.24
N ARG A 73 -18.88 9.38 -10.96
CA ARG A 73 -19.07 10.62 -10.21
C ARG A 73 -17.77 11.28 -9.74
N ALA A 74 -16.80 10.48 -9.31
CA ALA A 74 -15.59 10.96 -8.62
C ALA A 74 -14.57 11.65 -9.55
N GLY A 75 -14.46 11.21 -10.81
CA GLY A 75 -13.41 11.73 -11.70
C GLY A 75 -13.78 13.03 -12.43
N ASN A 76 -12.75 13.79 -12.82
CA ASN A 76 -12.88 15.02 -13.62
C ASN A 76 -12.36 14.78 -15.07
N PRO A 77 -13.14 15.05 -16.12
CA PRO A 77 -14.56 15.46 -16.13
C PRO A 77 -15.49 14.33 -15.69
N LYS A 78 -16.63 14.66 -15.09
CA LYS A 78 -17.62 13.67 -14.66
C LYS A 78 -18.12 12.88 -15.88
N LEU A 79 -18.35 11.59 -15.68
CA LEU A 79 -19.00 10.75 -16.67
C LEU A 79 -20.51 10.71 -16.43
N PRO A 80 -21.33 10.27 -17.41
CA PRO A 80 -22.76 10.08 -17.18
C PRO A 80 -23.03 9.19 -15.95
N PRO A 81 -24.10 9.47 -15.18
CA PRO A 81 -24.41 8.69 -13.99
C PRO A 81 -24.75 7.24 -14.34
N ILE A 82 -24.42 6.32 -13.45
CA ILE A 82 -24.75 4.90 -13.52
C ILE A 82 -25.51 4.54 -12.24
N GLN A 83 -26.75 4.09 -12.37
CA GLN A 83 -27.64 3.71 -11.28
C GLN A 83 -28.10 2.25 -11.41
N ASN A 84 -28.17 1.73 -12.63
CA ASN A 84 -28.57 0.36 -12.92
C ASN A 84 -27.70 -0.27 -14.02
N THR A 85 -27.96 -1.53 -14.35
CA THR A 85 -27.22 -2.27 -15.38
C THR A 85 -27.49 -1.73 -16.79
N GLU A 86 -28.71 -1.23 -17.06
CA GLU A 86 -29.09 -0.67 -18.36
C GLU A 86 -28.26 0.58 -18.69
N ASP A 87 -27.95 1.41 -17.70
CA ASP A 87 -27.07 2.58 -17.86
C ASP A 87 -25.68 2.19 -18.39
N VAL A 88 -25.15 1.06 -17.93
CA VAL A 88 -23.85 0.52 -18.38
C VAL A 88 -23.95 0.00 -19.82
N GLU A 89 -25.07 -0.63 -20.17
CA GLU A 89 -25.30 -1.13 -21.52
C GLU A 89 -25.43 0.01 -22.54
N HIS A 90 -26.04 1.13 -22.17
CA HIS A 90 -26.21 2.30 -23.01
C HIS A 90 -25.04 3.28 -22.99
N TYR A 91 -23.99 2.98 -22.22
CA TYR A 91 -22.81 3.81 -22.16
C TYR A 91 -22.08 3.87 -23.51
N SER A 92 -21.71 5.07 -23.95
CA SER A 92 -20.94 5.26 -25.18
C SER A 92 -19.55 4.61 -25.06
N THR A 93 -19.00 4.13 -26.18
CA THR A 93 -17.71 3.42 -26.19
C THR A 93 -16.58 4.25 -25.59
N ALA A 94 -16.50 5.55 -25.92
CA ALA A 94 -15.51 6.46 -25.36
C ALA A 94 -15.65 6.60 -23.83
N ASN A 95 -16.88 6.74 -23.33
CA ASN A 95 -17.13 6.83 -21.90
C ASN A 95 -16.86 5.50 -21.19
N LEU A 96 -17.13 4.36 -21.83
CA LEU A 96 -16.86 3.03 -21.29
C LEU A 96 -15.37 2.78 -21.14
N ILE A 97 -14.56 3.08 -22.16
CA ILE A 97 -13.10 2.95 -22.10
C ILE A 97 -12.53 3.80 -20.96
N LYS A 98 -13.05 5.01 -20.79
CA LYS A 98 -12.66 5.91 -19.71
C LYS A 98 -13.14 5.43 -18.34
N LEU A 99 -14.34 4.87 -18.24
CA LEU A 99 -14.85 4.26 -17.02
C LEU A 99 -13.99 3.06 -16.61
N ALA A 100 -13.71 2.15 -17.54
CA ALA A 100 -12.86 0.99 -17.35
C ALA A 100 -11.47 1.36 -16.81
N TYR A 101 -10.90 2.47 -17.26
CA TYR A 101 -9.67 3.03 -16.67
C TYR A 101 -9.86 3.48 -15.20
N ARG A 102 -10.96 4.17 -14.89
CA ARG A 102 -11.21 4.68 -13.52
C ARG A 102 -11.46 3.58 -12.50
N ILE A 103 -12.18 2.53 -12.91
CA ILE A 103 -12.37 1.33 -12.08
C ILE A 103 -11.19 0.36 -12.20
N GLY A 104 -10.12 0.74 -12.91
CA GLY A 104 -8.87 0.01 -13.06
C GLY A 104 -8.91 -1.34 -13.76
N LEU A 105 -9.93 -1.59 -14.58
CA LEU A 105 -9.90 -2.65 -15.59
C LEU A 105 -8.83 -2.40 -16.67
N LEU A 106 -8.50 -1.12 -16.91
CA LEU A 106 -7.43 -0.70 -17.80
C LEU A 106 -6.39 0.09 -17.02
N SER A 107 -5.11 -0.19 -17.25
CA SER A 107 -4.02 0.71 -16.83
C SER A 107 -4.02 2.00 -17.64
N ARG A 108 -3.26 3.01 -17.21
CA ARG A 108 -3.13 4.28 -17.95
C ARG A 108 -2.59 4.08 -19.37
N ALA A 109 -1.67 3.14 -19.55
CA ALA A 109 -1.10 2.83 -20.87
C ALA A 109 -2.14 2.16 -21.76
N GLU A 110 -2.87 1.17 -21.22
CA GLU A 110 -3.92 0.44 -21.95
C GLU A 110 -5.10 1.34 -22.29
N TRP A 111 -5.50 2.22 -21.38
CA TRP A 111 -6.52 3.24 -21.63
C TRP A 111 -6.18 4.11 -22.84
N ARG A 112 -4.94 4.60 -22.92
CA ARG A 112 -4.46 5.40 -24.05
C ARG A 112 -4.47 4.60 -25.36
N LYS A 113 -4.01 3.35 -25.33
CA LYS A 113 -4.02 2.47 -26.50
C LYS A 113 -5.45 2.16 -26.97
N MET A 114 -6.35 1.79 -26.05
CA MET A 114 -7.76 1.53 -26.36
C MET A 114 -8.48 2.77 -26.91
N THR A 115 -8.14 3.96 -26.41
CA THR A 115 -8.66 5.22 -26.97
C THR A 115 -8.16 5.42 -28.40
N ARG A 116 -6.88 5.16 -28.67
CA ARG A 116 -6.32 5.22 -30.04
C ARG A 116 -7.00 4.21 -30.98
N VAL A 117 -7.26 2.99 -30.53
CA VAL A 117 -8.00 1.99 -31.33
C VAL A 117 -9.42 2.47 -31.64
N TYR A 118 -10.09 3.11 -30.69
CA TYR A 118 -11.40 3.72 -30.93
C TYR A 118 -11.36 4.82 -31.99
N ASP A 119 -10.32 5.65 -32.00
CA ASP A 119 -10.11 6.69 -33.01
C ASP A 119 -9.86 6.07 -34.40
N ILE A 120 -8.95 5.07 -34.49
CA ILE A 120 -8.69 4.32 -35.73
C ILE A 120 -10.00 3.71 -36.28
N ARG A 121 -10.80 3.10 -35.40
CA ARG A 121 -12.11 2.53 -35.76
C ARG A 121 -13.06 3.59 -36.32
N LYS A 122 -13.05 4.80 -35.74
CA LYS A 122 -13.87 5.90 -36.23
C LYS A 122 -13.42 6.34 -37.63
N ASP A 123 -12.12 6.41 -37.87
CA ASP A 123 -11.54 6.77 -39.17
C ASP A 123 -11.90 5.71 -40.24
N LEU A 124 -11.96 4.42 -39.86
CA LEU A 124 -12.39 3.32 -40.74
C LEU A 124 -13.91 3.26 -41.00
N GLU A 125 -14.73 3.93 -40.17
CA GLU A 125 -16.21 3.94 -40.31
C GLU A 125 -16.76 5.13 -41.10
N HIS A 126 -15.99 6.21 -41.25
CA HIS A 126 -16.44 7.35 -42.06
C HIS A 126 -16.15 7.07 -43.53
N GLU A 127 -17.22 6.93 -44.31
CA GLU A 127 -17.24 6.71 -45.76
C GLU A 127 -16.71 7.92 -46.56
N ASP A 128 -15.49 8.38 -46.27
CA ASP A 128 -14.69 9.07 -47.27
C ASP A 128 -13.75 8.02 -47.85
N SER A 129 -13.92 7.74 -49.14
CA SER A 129 -13.33 6.69 -49.98
C SER A 129 -11.79 6.62 -50.04
N GLU A 130 -11.06 7.20 -49.07
CA GLU A 130 -9.61 7.36 -49.08
C GLU A 130 -8.85 6.62 -47.94
N TYR A 131 -9.52 6.09 -46.92
CA TYR A 131 -8.84 5.42 -45.79
C TYR A 131 -9.08 3.90 -45.75
N GLU A 132 -8.11 3.13 -46.25
CA GLU A 132 -8.01 1.69 -46.01
C GLU A 132 -7.14 1.44 -44.77
N ALA A 133 -7.50 0.45 -43.95
CA ALA A 133 -6.71 0.11 -42.77
C ALA A 133 -5.29 -0.29 -43.18
N ALA A 134 -4.30 0.51 -42.78
CA ALA A 134 -2.91 0.14 -42.94
C ALA A 134 -2.64 -1.14 -42.13
N PHE A 135 -1.68 -1.94 -42.59
CA PHE A 135 -1.31 -3.18 -41.93
C PHE A 135 -0.98 -2.97 -40.45
N GLU A 136 -0.27 -1.89 -40.14
CA GLU A 136 0.12 -1.48 -38.80
C GLU A 136 -1.11 -1.19 -37.91
N ASP A 137 -2.15 -0.58 -38.46
CA ASP A 137 -3.40 -0.30 -37.74
C ASP A 137 -4.14 -1.59 -37.36
N VAL A 138 -4.11 -2.59 -38.26
CA VAL A 138 -4.70 -3.91 -38.02
C VAL A 138 -3.99 -4.61 -36.87
N VAL A 139 -2.66 -4.73 -36.95
CA VAL A 139 -1.86 -5.36 -35.89
C VAL A 139 -2.02 -4.63 -34.57
N TYR A 140 -1.95 -3.30 -34.58
CA TYR A 140 -2.10 -2.49 -33.38
C TYR A 140 -3.46 -2.69 -32.72
N THR A 141 -4.53 -2.71 -33.53
CA THR A 141 -5.90 -2.95 -33.06
C THR A 141 -6.04 -4.33 -32.44
N PHE A 142 -5.53 -5.37 -33.10
CA PHE A 142 -5.60 -6.74 -32.60
C PHE A 142 -4.81 -6.92 -31.31
N ALA A 143 -3.53 -6.54 -31.30
CA ALA A 143 -2.68 -6.65 -30.14
C ALA A 143 -3.27 -5.88 -28.95
N THR A 144 -3.78 -4.66 -29.18
CA THR A 144 -4.35 -3.84 -28.11
C THR A 144 -5.64 -4.44 -27.55
N CYS A 145 -6.60 -4.82 -28.41
CA CYS A 145 -7.88 -5.38 -27.95
C CYS A 145 -7.69 -6.69 -27.19
N ILE A 146 -6.74 -7.51 -27.63
CA ILE A 146 -6.45 -8.80 -27.00
C ILE A 146 -5.73 -8.59 -25.68
N ASP A 147 -4.64 -7.82 -25.67
CA ASP A 147 -3.77 -7.70 -24.50
C ASP A 147 -4.39 -6.84 -23.40
N ALA A 148 -5.09 -5.77 -23.76
CA ALA A 148 -5.72 -4.89 -22.79
C ALA A 148 -7.03 -5.47 -22.23
N VAL A 149 -7.76 -6.27 -23.04
CA VAL A 149 -9.11 -6.71 -22.70
C VAL A 149 -9.28 -8.21 -22.82
N LEU A 150 -9.32 -8.78 -24.03
CA LEU A 150 -9.88 -10.12 -24.25
C LEU A 150 -9.06 -11.26 -23.62
N SER A 151 -7.78 -11.05 -23.35
CA SER A 151 -6.88 -12.01 -22.68
C SER A 151 -6.97 -11.98 -21.14
N LYS A 152 -7.60 -10.96 -20.55
CA LYS A 152 -7.64 -10.76 -19.09
C LYS A 152 -8.96 -11.16 -18.49
N ASP A 153 -8.93 -11.80 -17.33
CA ASP A 153 -10.15 -12.12 -16.58
C ASP A 153 -10.86 -10.90 -16.00
N PRO A 154 -12.18 -10.96 -15.80
CA PRO A 154 -12.87 -9.97 -14.98
C PRO A 154 -12.27 -9.98 -13.57
N ILE A 155 -12.12 -8.79 -13.00
CA ILE A 155 -11.74 -8.63 -11.60
C ILE A 155 -13.00 -8.37 -10.78
N THR A 156 -13.13 -9.03 -9.64
CA THR A 156 -14.00 -8.55 -8.56
C THR A 156 -13.23 -7.50 -7.78
N LEU A 157 -13.88 -6.36 -7.51
CA LEU A 157 -13.29 -5.33 -6.66
C LEU A 157 -13.87 -5.45 -5.27
N ILE A 158 -13.00 -5.34 -4.27
CA ILE A 158 -13.41 -5.16 -2.88
C ILE A 158 -14.28 -3.89 -2.77
N GLU A 159 -15.45 -4.04 -2.16
CA GLU A 159 -16.33 -2.91 -1.90
C GLU A 159 -15.90 -2.17 -0.63
N VAL A 160 -16.01 -0.84 -0.66
CA VAL A 160 -15.77 -0.02 0.54
C VAL A 160 -16.78 -0.34 1.65
N SER A 161 -18.02 -0.70 1.31
CA SER A 161 -19.07 -1.16 2.23
C SER A 161 -18.65 -2.41 3.00
N GLU A 162 -18.01 -3.37 2.32
CA GLU A 162 -17.54 -4.60 2.92
C GLU A 162 -16.48 -4.31 4.00
N VAL A 163 -15.51 -3.45 3.69
CA VAL A 163 -14.50 -3.01 4.68
C VAL A 163 -15.14 -2.33 5.88
N LYS A 164 -16.17 -1.50 5.67
CA LYS A 164 -16.91 -0.85 6.76
C LYS A 164 -17.62 -1.86 7.66
N GLN A 165 -18.27 -2.86 7.08
CA GLN A 165 -18.93 -3.92 7.85
C GLN A 165 -17.95 -4.72 8.69
N ILE A 166 -16.74 -4.98 8.17
CA ILE A 166 -15.68 -5.66 8.91
C ILE A 166 -15.27 -4.85 10.13
N ILE A 167 -15.01 -3.55 9.99
CA ILE A 167 -14.55 -2.74 11.12
C ILE A 167 -15.67 -2.45 12.13
N GLU A 168 -16.93 -2.49 11.70
CA GLU A 168 -18.13 -2.36 12.57
C GLU A 168 -18.46 -3.66 13.33
N ALA A 169 -17.77 -4.77 13.06
CA ALA A 169 -18.00 -6.03 13.74
C ALA A 169 -17.65 -5.94 15.24
N SER A 170 -18.47 -6.56 16.09
CA SER A 170 -18.32 -6.52 17.55
C SER A 170 -17.32 -7.53 18.12
N GLY A 171 -16.67 -8.34 17.28
CA GLY A 171 -15.77 -9.42 17.70
C GLY A 171 -14.38 -9.30 17.04
N PRO A 172 -13.46 -10.24 17.34
CA PRO A 172 -12.16 -10.28 16.70
C PRO A 172 -12.31 -10.31 15.17
N ILE A 173 -11.66 -9.37 14.51
CA ILE A 173 -11.66 -9.30 13.05
C ILE A 173 -10.50 -10.12 12.49
N THR A 174 -10.75 -10.84 11.41
CA THR A 174 -9.73 -11.49 10.59
C THR A 174 -10.07 -11.25 9.14
N LEU A 175 -9.15 -10.69 8.37
CA LEU A 175 -9.32 -10.55 6.93
C LEU A 175 -9.05 -11.91 6.29
N ASP A 176 -9.99 -12.39 5.47
CA ASP A 176 -9.75 -13.62 4.73
C ASP A 176 -8.73 -13.41 3.60
N THR A 177 -8.13 -14.51 3.14
CA THR A 177 -7.10 -14.47 2.10
C THR A 177 -7.61 -13.94 0.76
N ARG A 178 -8.92 -14.07 0.51
CA ARG A 178 -9.54 -13.58 -0.73
C ARG A 178 -9.61 -12.07 -0.71
N LEU A 179 -10.04 -11.46 0.39
CA LEU A 179 -10.12 -10.02 0.57
C LEU A 179 -8.74 -9.37 0.47
N LEU A 180 -7.72 -9.98 1.08
CA LEU A 180 -6.33 -9.51 0.95
C LEU A 180 -5.86 -9.55 -0.51
N SER A 181 -6.13 -10.65 -1.22
CA SER A 181 -5.82 -10.77 -2.66
C SER A 181 -6.58 -9.74 -3.49
N ASP A 182 -7.88 -9.54 -3.23
CA ASP A 182 -8.72 -8.58 -3.95
C ASP A 182 -8.23 -7.13 -3.70
N PHE A 183 -7.76 -6.82 -2.49
CA PHE A 183 -7.16 -5.53 -2.17
C PHE A 183 -5.80 -5.32 -2.86
N GLU A 184 -4.91 -6.31 -2.85
CA GLU A 184 -3.59 -6.23 -3.50
C GLU A 184 -3.70 -5.93 -5.01
N HIS A 185 -4.67 -6.59 -5.66
CA HIS A 185 -4.92 -6.44 -7.09
C HIS A 185 -5.84 -5.25 -7.42
N ALA A 186 -6.45 -4.62 -6.41
CA ALA A 186 -7.33 -3.48 -6.63
C ALA A 186 -6.61 -2.30 -7.32
N PRO A 187 -7.36 -1.48 -8.07
CA PRO A 187 -6.84 -0.23 -8.63
C PRO A 187 -6.34 0.71 -7.54
N ASP A 188 -5.34 1.54 -7.86
CA ASP A 188 -4.77 2.51 -6.91
C ASP A 188 -5.85 3.39 -6.26
N GLN A 189 -6.84 3.83 -7.05
CA GLN A 189 -7.94 4.64 -6.55
C GLN A 189 -8.75 3.90 -5.47
N ARG A 190 -9.01 2.60 -5.64
CA ARG A 190 -9.79 1.81 -4.68
C ARG A 190 -8.98 1.55 -3.40
N GLN A 191 -7.70 1.19 -3.53
CA GLN A 191 -6.80 1.08 -2.36
C GLN A 191 -6.76 2.41 -1.59
N GLN A 192 -6.65 3.53 -2.31
CA GLN A 192 -6.62 4.86 -1.74
C GLN A 192 -7.91 5.22 -0.98
N GLU A 193 -9.09 4.87 -1.50
CA GLU A 193 -10.37 5.11 -0.84
C GLU A 193 -10.49 4.29 0.45
N ILE A 194 -10.14 3.01 0.41
CA ILE A 194 -10.17 2.11 1.56
C ILE A 194 -9.23 2.62 2.67
N LEU A 195 -7.97 2.93 2.33
CA LEU A 195 -7.02 3.45 3.31
C LEU A 195 -7.47 4.77 3.92
N GLN A 196 -8.04 5.69 3.13
CA GLN A 196 -8.54 6.96 3.66
C GLN A 196 -9.64 6.77 4.69
N ILE A 197 -10.56 5.84 4.44
CA ILE A 197 -11.66 5.54 5.37
C ILE A 197 -11.09 4.94 6.65
N LEU A 198 -10.23 3.93 6.54
CA LEU A 198 -9.62 3.28 7.70
C LEU A 198 -8.80 4.26 8.54
N VAL A 199 -7.94 5.08 7.92
CA VAL A 199 -7.17 6.12 8.61
C VAL A 199 -8.10 7.14 9.28
N SER A 200 -9.15 7.58 8.58
CA SER A 200 -10.10 8.55 9.14
C SER A 200 -10.88 8.00 10.32
N THR A 201 -11.31 6.73 10.24
CA THR A 201 -12.01 6.02 11.31
C THR A 201 -11.10 5.79 12.50
N ALA A 202 -9.87 5.28 12.31
CA ALA A 202 -8.91 5.05 13.38
C ALA A 202 -8.53 6.34 14.13
N LEU A 203 -8.50 7.48 13.44
CA LEU A 203 -8.23 8.80 14.05
C LEU A 203 -9.48 9.51 14.60
N SER A 204 -10.67 8.96 14.41
CA SER A 204 -11.90 9.66 14.77
C SER A 204 -12.15 9.64 16.28
N GLY A 205 -12.50 10.77 16.87
CA GLY A 205 -12.96 10.83 18.26
C GLY A 205 -14.43 10.46 18.46
N SER A 206 -15.21 10.36 17.37
CA SER A 206 -16.66 10.09 17.43
C SER A 206 -17.03 8.63 17.22
N GLU A 207 -16.10 7.81 16.72
CA GLU A 207 -16.31 6.39 16.47
C GLU A 207 -16.12 5.58 17.75
N ALA A 208 -16.82 4.44 17.87
CA ALA A 208 -16.69 3.55 19.02
C ALA A 208 -15.28 2.95 19.09
N ASP A 209 -14.75 2.74 20.30
CA ASP A 209 -13.39 2.25 20.54
C ASP A 209 -13.07 0.98 19.74
N VAL A 210 -13.98 0.01 19.76
CA VAL A 210 -13.86 -1.25 19.01
C VAL A 210 -13.73 -1.01 17.51
N VAL A 211 -14.47 -0.06 16.94
CA VAL A 211 -14.43 0.25 15.51
C VAL A 211 -13.10 0.90 15.13
N ARG A 212 -12.55 1.75 16.01
CA ARG A 212 -11.24 2.39 15.81
C ARG A 212 -10.10 1.38 15.89
N GLU A 213 -10.16 0.48 16.85
CA GLU A 213 -9.21 -0.62 17.03
C GLU A 213 -9.25 -1.57 15.83
N ASN A 214 -10.44 -1.97 15.39
CA ASN A 214 -10.61 -2.78 14.19
C ASN A 214 -10.04 -2.08 12.95
N ALA A 215 -10.31 -0.79 12.76
CA ALA A 215 -9.73 -0.04 11.64
C ALA A 215 -8.20 0.00 11.69
N TYR A 216 -7.62 0.15 12.89
CA TYR A 216 -6.17 0.11 13.09
C TYR A 216 -5.58 -1.27 12.74
N LEU A 217 -6.21 -2.36 13.17
CA LEU A 217 -5.77 -3.73 12.85
C LEU A 217 -5.85 -4.02 11.34
N VAL A 218 -6.93 -3.60 10.67
CA VAL A 218 -7.03 -3.71 9.19
C VAL A 218 -5.91 -2.94 8.50
N LEU A 219 -5.54 -1.74 8.99
CA LEU A 219 -4.42 -0.99 8.40
C LEU A 219 -3.09 -1.76 8.48
N GLN A 220 -2.83 -2.45 9.59
CA GLN A 220 -1.62 -3.25 9.76
C GLN A 220 -1.55 -4.40 8.74
N GLU A 221 -2.65 -5.12 8.55
CA GLU A 221 -2.76 -6.22 7.57
C GLU A 221 -2.59 -5.73 6.13
N LEU A 222 -3.18 -4.58 5.79
CA LEU A 222 -3.13 -4.02 4.42
C LEU A 222 -1.83 -3.27 4.11
N ARG A 223 -0.99 -3.02 5.13
CA ARG A 223 0.21 -2.19 5.02
C ARG A 223 1.08 -2.64 3.85
N GLU A 224 1.55 -3.88 3.87
CA GLU A 224 2.51 -4.40 2.89
C GLU A 224 1.89 -4.63 1.50
N LEU A 225 0.56 -4.74 1.41
CA LEU A 225 -0.17 -4.88 0.15
C LEU A 225 -0.45 -3.53 -0.53
N THR A 226 -0.31 -2.43 0.22
CA THR A 226 -0.58 -1.07 -0.30
C THR A 226 0.58 -0.57 -1.16
N ARG A 227 0.27 -0.16 -2.39
CA ARG A 227 1.27 0.39 -3.32
C ARG A 227 1.85 1.72 -2.83
N ASN A 228 3.14 1.95 -3.07
CA ASN A 228 3.85 3.19 -2.65
C ASN A 228 3.19 4.47 -3.17
N GLY A 229 2.67 4.48 -4.40
CA GLY A 229 1.94 5.62 -4.96
C GLY A 229 0.67 5.97 -4.18
N VAL A 230 -0.04 4.94 -3.70
CA VAL A 230 -1.23 5.06 -2.85
C VAL A 230 -0.86 5.58 -1.47
N ARG A 231 0.18 5.01 -0.83
CA ARG A 231 0.70 5.48 0.46
C ARG A 231 1.03 6.98 0.41
N LEU A 232 1.74 7.42 -0.63
CA LEU A 232 2.07 8.84 -0.81
C LEU A 232 0.81 9.71 -0.97
N ALA A 233 -0.17 9.27 -1.75
CA ALA A 233 -1.42 10.00 -1.97
C ALA A 233 -2.23 10.15 -0.67
N VAL A 234 -2.36 9.08 0.12
CA VAL A 234 -3.08 9.09 1.40
C VAL A 234 -2.32 9.92 2.45
N ALA A 235 -0.99 9.80 2.50
CA ALA A 235 -0.17 10.61 3.41
C ALA A 235 -0.31 12.11 3.11
N LYS A 236 -0.39 12.50 1.83
CA LYS A 236 -0.65 13.88 1.45
C LYS A 236 -1.99 14.39 2.00
N ILE A 237 -3.06 13.59 1.87
CA ILE A 237 -4.39 13.94 2.39
C ILE A 237 -4.35 14.08 3.92
N LEU A 238 -3.64 13.19 4.61
CA LEU A 238 -3.44 13.27 6.06
C LEU A 238 -2.68 14.55 6.45
N LEU A 239 -1.61 14.90 5.73
CA LEU A 239 -0.85 16.13 5.97
C LEU A 239 -1.67 17.39 5.70
N ASP A 240 -2.48 17.40 4.64
CA ASP A 240 -3.38 18.51 4.33
C ASP A 240 -4.41 18.73 5.46
N ARG A 241 -4.87 17.66 6.11
CA ARG A 241 -5.75 17.72 7.29
C ARG A 241 -5.04 18.19 8.56
N LEU A 242 -3.80 17.73 8.79
CA LEU A 242 -3.01 18.08 9.98
C LEU A 242 -2.49 19.52 9.92
N GLY A 243 -2.14 20.01 8.72
CA GLY A 243 -1.50 21.29 8.52
C GLY A 243 -0.20 21.39 9.32
N ARG A 244 -0.08 22.44 10.15
CA ARG A 244 1.09 22.70 11.02
C ARG A 244 0.96 22.10 12.43
N THR A 245 -0.09 21.31 12.69
CA THR A 245 -0.31 20.71 14.00
C THR A 245 0.81 19.72 14.33
N PRO A 246 1.38 19.73 15.55
CA PRO A 246 2.35 18.71 15.95
C PRO A 246 1.73 17.31 15.91
N LEU A 247 2.51 16.30 15.57
CA LEU A 247 2.05 14.90 15.63
C LEU A 247 1.87 14.48 17.09
N ASP A 248 0.76 13.79 17.37
CA ASP A 248 0.50 13.10 18.62
C ASP A 248 0.74 11.58 18.47
N GLU A 249 0.71 10.85 19.59
CA GLU A 249 0.98 9.41 19.61
C GLU A 249 -0.01 8.64 18.74
N LEU A 250 -1.31 8.98 18.79
CA LEU A 250 -2.33 8.32 17.98
C LEU A 250 -2.08 8.49 16.48
N THR A 251 -1.76 9.71 16.04
CA THR A 251 -1.47 10.00 14.64
C THR A 251 -0.25 9.23 14.15
N VAL A 252 0.82 9.18 14.95
CA VAL A 252 2.03 8.42 14.58
C VAL A 252 1.74 6.92 14.51
N ARG A 253 0.98 6.37 15.46
CA ARG A 253 0.59 4.95 15.47
C ARG A 253 -0.21 4.59 14.22
N VAL A 254 -1.26 5.35 13.91
CA VAL A 254 -2.09 5.11 12.72
C VAL A 254 -1.28 5.29 11.43
N ALA A 255 -0.44 6.33 11.37
CA ALA A 255 0.42 6.55 10.21
C ALA A 255 1.44 5.41 10.04
N HIS A 256 1.98 4.85 11.12
CA HIS A 256 2.87 3.70 11.05
C HIS A 256 2.14 2.44 10.57
N ALA A 257 0.99 2.13 11.18
CA ALA A 257 0.15 0.99 10.80
C ALA A 257 -0.23 1.04 9.32
N ALA A 258 -0.55 2.22 8.79
CA ALA A 258 -0.89 2.42 7.38
C ALA A 258 0.32 2.53 6.43
N GLY A 259 1.56 2.44 6.93
CA GLY A 259 2.77 2.63 6.13
C GLY A 259 2.98 4.06 5.60
N LEU A 260 2.37 5.05 6.25
CA LEU A 260 2.37 6.47 5.86
C LEU A 260 3.46 7.28 6.57
N LEU A 261 3.96 6.80 7.72
CA LEU A 261 4.89 7.54 8.58
C LEU A 261 6.12 8.11 7.84
N PRO A 262 6.79 7.38 6.92
CA PRO A 262 7.93 7.91 6.16
C PRO A 262 7.62 9.15 5.32
N TYR A 263 6.36 9.30 4.90
CA TYR A 263 5.89 10.36 4.02
C TYR A 263 5.43 11.61 4.77
N LEU A 264 5.37 11.57 6.11
CA LEU A 264 5.06 12.75 6.92
C LEU A 264 6.22 13.74 6.95
N HIS A 265 5.92 15.03 7.21
CA HIS A 265 6.93 16.08 7.26
C HIS A 265 8.05 15.75 8.24
N LYS A 266 9.29 15.81 7.76
CA LYS A 266 10.51 15.50 8.54
C LYS A 266 10.61 16.32 9.83
N GLY A 267 10.24 17.61 9.78
CA GLY A 267 10.25 18.50 10.95
C GLY A 267 9.29 18.02 12.05
N GLN A 268 8.04 17.72 11.69
CA GLN A 268 7.03 17.22 12.63
C GLN A 268 7.43 15.87 13.24
N ARG A 269 8.03 14.96 12.45
CA ARG A 269 8.56 13.69 12.97
C ARG A 269 9.71 13.91 13.96
N LYS A 270 10.63 14.83 13.64
CA LYS A 270 11.72 15.21 14.55
C LYS A 270 11.18 15.77 15.86
N ASP A 271 10.22 16.68 15.80
CA ASP A 271 9.61 17.26 17.00
C ASP A 271 8.89 16.20 17.84
N PHE A 272 8.22 15.24 17.21
CA PHE A 272 7.60 14.11 17.90
C PHE A 272 8.61 13.25 18.64
N PHE A 273 9.66 12.76 17.96
CA PHE A 273 10.66 11.91 18.61
C PHE A 273 11.51 12.66 19.64
N ALA A 274 11.74 13.96 19.44
CA ALA A 274 12.36 14.80 20.47
C ALA A 274 11.52 14.85 21.75
N LYS A 275 10.18 14.94 21.65
CA LYS A 275 9.29 14.84 22.82
C LYS A 275 9.36 13.47 23.48
N GLN A 276 9.46 12.39 22.70
CA GLN A 276 9.61 11.04 23.26
C GLN A 276 10.95 10.88 24.00
N LEU A 277 12.04 11.45 23.48
CA LEU A 277 13.32 11.50 24.21
C LEU A 277 13.20 12.27 25.53
N VAL A 278 12.49 13.40 25.54
CA VAL A 278 12.23 14.17 26.78
C VAL A 278 11.43 13.32 27.78
N LYS A 279 10.40 12.60 27.32
CA LYS A 279 9.58 11.69 28.15
C LYS A 279 10.45 10.60 28.78
N LEU A 280 11.27 9.90 27.99
CA LEU A 280 12.22 8.89 28.48
C LEU A 280 13.20 9.49 29.51
N THR A 281 13.76 10.65 29.21
CA THR A 281 14.69 11.32 30.13
C THR A 281 14.02 11.69 31.46
N GLY A 282 12.75 12.11 31.41
CA GLY A 282 11.93 12.39 32.58
C GLY A 282 11.64 11.16 33.44
N ILE A 283 11.38 10.01 32.81
CA ILE A 283 11.25 8.71 33.50
C ILE A 283 12.60 8.33 34.13
N GLY A 284 13.72 8.60 33.46
CA GLY A 284 15.05 8.16 33.89
C GLY A 284 15.29 6.67 33.60
N HIS A 285 16.55 6.23 33.71
CA HIS A 285 16.99 4.88 33.32
C HIS A 285 17.34 3.97 34.51
N ARG A 286 17.17 4.47 35.75
CA ARG A 286 17.54 3.74 36.96
C ARG A 286 16.52 2.64 37.26
N TRP A 287 16.97 1.55 37.87
CA TRP A 287 16.10 0.40 38.17
C TRP A 287 14.92 0.76 39.09
N THR A 288 15.01 1.84 39.88
CA THR A 288 13.91 2.30 40.73
C THR A 288 12.65 2.67 39.93
N ASN A 289 12.80 2.99 38.65
CA ASN A 289 11.71 3.42 37.76
C ASN A 289 11.29 2.29 36.80
N HIS A 290 11.64 1.03 37.12
CA HIS A 290 11.40 -0.14 36.27
C HIS A 290 9.94 -0.37 35.87
N GLU A 291 8.97 0.10 36.65
CA GLU A 291 7.53 0.00 36.34
C GLU A 291 7.16 0.84 35.11
N GLU A 292 7.86 1.96 34.87
CA GLU A 292 7.56 2.89 33.77
C GLU A 292 8.33 2.57 32.48
N HIS A 293 9.46 1.84 32.57
CA HIS A 293 10.32 1.59 31.42
C HIS A 293 9.63 0.74 30.34
N GLY A 294 9.03 -0.39 30.74
CA GLY A 294 8.40 -1.32 29.80
C GLY A 294 7.30 -0.67 28.97
N PRO A 295 6.28 -0.04 29.58
CA PRO A 295 5.22 0.69 28.87
C PRO A 295 5.76 1.76 27.91
N ALA A 296 6.77 2.54 28.33
CA ALA A 296 7.35 3.57 27.48
C ALA A 296 8.07 3.01 26.25
N LEU A 297 8.72 1.86 26.38
CA LEU A 297 9.47 1.23 25.30
C LEU A 297 8.59 0.50 24.29
N ARG A 298 7.50 -0.15 24.70
CA ARG A 298 6.57 -0.84 23.77
C ARG A 298 5.99 0.11 22.73
N LEU A 299 5.77 1.37 23.10
CA LEU A 299 5.27 2.39 22.18
C LEU A 299 6.18 2.61 20.97
N PHE A 300 7.49 2.34 21.07
CA PHE A 300 8.41 2.53 19.95
C PHE A 300 8.14 1.58 18.79
N GLU A 301 7.71 0.34 19.05
CA GLU A 301 7.30 -0.58 17.97
C GLU A 301 6.12 0.01 17.20
N GLU A 302 5.15 0.57 17.91
CA GLU A 302 3.98 1.21 17.32
C GLU A 302 4.31 2.55 16.63
N PHE A 303 5.46 3.15 16.94
CA PHE A 303 5.99 4.34 16.27
C PHE A 303 6.96 4.02 15.12
N GLY A 304 7.11 2.74 14.74
CA GLY A 304 7.97 2.30 13.65
C GLY A 304 9.40 1.95 14.02
N GLY A 305 9.61 1.62 15.28
CA GLY A 305 10.88 1.16 15.81
C GLY A 305 11.97 2.23 15.77
N LEU A 306 13.23 1.79 15.81
CA LEU A 306 14.38 2.69 15.80
C LEU A 306 14.72 3.20 14.40
N ALA A 307 14.24 2.54 13.36
CA ALA A 307 14.44 2.91 11.96
C ALA A 307 13.85 4.31 11.65
N GLU A 308 12.65 4.60 12.17
CA GLU A 308 11.94 5.86 11.90
C GLU A 308 12.43 7.06 12.73
N ILE A 309 13.29 6.83 13.73
CA ILE A 309 13.84 7.91 14.56
C ILE A 309 14.85 8.73 13.76
N PRO A 310 14.70 10.07 13.69
CA PRO A 310 15.68 10.93 13.01
C PRO A 310 17.09 10.80 13.59
N ASN A 311 18.10 10.79 12.70
CA ASN A 311 19.51 10.54 13.06
C ASN A 311 20.09 11.49 14.11
N ASP A 312 19.56 12.70 14.25
CA ASP A 312 19.98 13.67 15.25
C ASP A 312 19.33 13.48 16.63
N ILE A 313 18.23 12.73 16.71
CA ILE A 313 17.55 12.38 17.96
C ILE A 313 17.91 10.95 18.41
N LYS A 314 18.14 10.05 17.44
CA LYS A 314 18.42 8.63 17.63
C LYS A 314 19.52 8.35 18.67
N PRO A 315 20.70 9.02 18.67
CA PRO A 315 21.74 8.77 19.67
C PRO A 315 21.27 9.00 21.11
N GLY A 316 20.42 10.00 21.36
CA GLY A 316 19.89 10.27 22.69
C GLY A 316 18.98 9.15 23.19
N ILE A 317 18.09 8.66 22.32
CA ILE A 317 17.16 7.56 22.66
C ILE A 317 17.93 6.24 22.85
N VAL A 318 18.84 5.92 21.93
CA VAL A 318 19.68 4.71 22.02
C VAL A 318 20.55 4.76 23.28
N LYS A 319 21.17 5.90 23.62
CA LYS A 319 21.93 6.06 24.87
C LYS A 319 21.06 5.80 26.10
N TRP A 320 19.83 6.31 26.11
CA TRP A 320 18.90 6.04 27.22
C TRP A 320 18.59 4.54 27.34
N MET A 321 18.31 3.87 26.22
CA MET A 321 18.05 2.42 26.18
C MET A 321 19.26 1.62 26.66
N VAL A 322 20.47 1.94 26.18
CA VAL A 322 21.71 1.30 26.64
C VAL A 322 21.86 1.45 28.16
N ARG A 323 21.71 2.66 28.70
CA ARG A 323 21.80 2.89 30.16
C ARG A 323 20.75 2.10 30.95
N CYS A 324 19.53 2.02 30.42
CA CYS A 324 18.44 1.26 31.03
C CYS A 324 18.72 -0.25 31.04
N TYR A 325 19.30 -0.76 29.95
CA TYR A 325 19.62 -2.17 29.77
C TYR A 325 20.80 -2.64 30.64
N ILE A 326 21.93 -1.90 30.61
CA ILE A 326 23.14 -2.29 31.35
C ILE A 326 22.93 -2.18 32.85
N GLY A 327 22.02 -1.30 33.29
CA GLY A 327 21.65 -1.13 34.67
C GLY A 327 22.74 -0.45 35.49
N GLU A 328 22.77 -0.78 36.77
CA GLU A 328 23.73 -0.22 37.73
C GLU A 328 24.32 -1.31 38.65
N PRO A 329 25.50 -1.07 39.24
CA PRO A 329 26.16 -2.05 40.12
C PRO A 329 25.24 -2.50 41.26
N GLY A 330 25.22 -3.80 41.52
CA GLY A 330 24.42 -4.39 42.58
C GLY A 330 25.09 -4.36 43.96
N GLY A 331 24.70 -5.26 44.84
CA GLY A 331 25.39 -5.49 46.12
C GLY A 331 25.01 -4.52 47.25
N TYR A 332 23.90 -3.80 47.13
CA TYR A 332 23.43 -2.88 48.17
C TYR A 332 21.93 -3.04 48.47
N GLY A 333 21.50 -2.55 49.64
CA GLY A 333 20.09 -2.57 50.08
C GLY A 333 19.50 -3.98 50.21
N ALA A 334 18.21 -4.12 49.87
CA ALA A 334 17.48 -5.39 49.93
C ALA A 334 17.91 -6.42 48.85
N GLY A 335 18.82 -6.04 47.94
CA GLY A 335 19.31 -6.88 46.85
C GLY A 335 20.80 -7.19 46.94
N ILE A 336 21.33 -7.40 48.14
CA ILE A 336 22.78 -7.61 48.37
C ILE A 336 23.38 -8.77 47.57
N ASN A 337 22.55 -9.76 47.20
CA ASN A 337 22.97 -10.91 46.38
C ASN A 337 22.89 -10.65 44.87
N ARG A 338 22.28 -9.54 44.43
CA ARG A 338 22.23 -9.17 43.01
C ARG A 338 23.52 -8.50 42.62
N ARG A 339 24.10 -8.96 41.50
CA ARG A 339 25.32 -8.42 40.91
C ARG A 339 25.07 -7.13 40.14
N VAL A 340 23.88 -6.99 39.54
CA VAL A 340 23.44 -5.82 38.77
C VAL A 340 21.97 -5.58 39.05
N PHE A 341 21.58 -4.31 39.22
CA PHE A 341 20.18 -3.90 39.19
C PHE A 341 19.84 -3.33 37.81
N TYR A 342 18.87 -3.94 37.14
CA TYR A 342 18.37 -3.49 35.84
C TYR A 342 16.86 -3.72 35.75
N SER A 343 16.22 -3.14 34.73
CA SER A 343 14.79 -3.32 34.51
C SER A 343 14.49 -4.58 33.71
N ASN A 344 13.91 -5.58 34.38
CA ASN A 344 13.42 -6.80 33.74
C ASN A 344 12.26 -6.54 32.76
N SER A 345 11.55 -5.41 32.88
CA SER A 345 10.49 -5.03 31.95
C SER A 345 11.03 -4.39 30.68
N ALA A 346 12.21 -3.76 30.75
CA ALA A 346 12.82 -3.02 29.66
C ALA A 346 13.80 -3.87 28.85
N ALA A 347 14.64 -4.67 29.53
CA ALA A 347 15.72 -5.42 28.91
C ALA A 347 15.28 -6.24 27.68
N PRO A 348 14.24 -7.11 27.75
CA PRO A 348 13.84 -7.91 26.59
C PRO A 348 13.34 -7.04 25.41
N ILE A 349 12.65 -5.93 25.69
CA ILE A 349 12.15 -5.02 24.64
C ILE A 349 13.31 -4.30 23.97
N ILE A 350 14.34 -3.90 24.74
CA ILE A 350 15.53 -3.25 24.20
C ILE A 350 16.30 -4.23 23.30
N GLU A 351 16.47 -5.48 23.74
CA GLU A 351 17.10 -6.53 22.92
C GLU A 351 16.37 -6.70 21.59
N GLU A 352 15.03 -6.82 21.62
CA GLU A 352 14.20 -6.97 20.43
C GLU A 352 14.28 -5.75 19.50
N LEU A 353 14.17 -4.53 20.04
CA LEU A 353 14.32 -3.29 19.27
C LEU A 353 15.71 -3.18 18.63
N PHE A 354 16.76 -3.60 19.34
CA PHE A 354 18.13 -3.54 18.83
C PHE A 354 18.36 -4.61 17.75
N LEU A 355 17.83 -5.81 17.96
CA LEU A 355 17.85 -6.91 17.00
C LEU A 355 17.16 -6.53 15.68
N ASN A 356 16.01 -5.86 15.75
CA ASN A 356 15.23 -5.45 14.59
C ASN A 356 15.79 -4.21 13.88
N SER A 357 16.80 -3.53 14.45
CA SER A 357 17.36 -2.28 13.92
C SER A 357 18.89 -2.25 13.87
N ARG A 358 19.55 -3.43 13.86
CA ARG A 358 21.03 -3.58 13.94
C ARG A 358 21.78 -2.64 12.99
N SER A 359 21.44 -2.67 11.70
CA SER A 359 22.10 -1.86 10.67
C SER A 359 22.00 -0.35 10.91
N ASP A 360 20.94 0.08 11.60
CA ASP A 360 20.63 1.49 11.80
C ASP A 360 21.26 2.07 13.08
N ILE A 361 21.57 1.21 14.06
CA ILE A 361 22.04 1.62 15.38
C ILE A 361 23.44 1.12 15.72
N GLN A 362 24.01 0.17 14.97
CA GLN A 362 25.32 -0.43 15.27
C GLN A 362 26.37 0.63 15.57
N LYS A 363 26.58 1.57 14.64
CA LYS A 363 27.55 2.65 14.81
C LYS A 363 27.24 3.52 16.04
N VAL A 364 25.96 3.79 16.32
CA VAL A 364 25.55 4.58 17.48
C VAL A 364 25.92 3.86 18.78
N VAL A 365 25.72 2.55 18.86
CA VAL A 365 26.06 1.74 20.04
C VAL A 365 27.58 1.57 20.18
N GLU A 366 28.32 1.41 19.07
CA GLU A 366 29.78 1.38 19.06
C GLU A 366 30.39 2.71 19.54
N ASP A 367 29.87 3.84 19.05
CA ASP A 367 30.33 5.18 19.46
C ASP A 367 30.13 5.39 20.98
N LEU A 368 29.11 4.77 21.59
CA LEU A 368 28.84 4.82 23.03
C LEU A 368 29.91 4.11 23.88
N GLN A 369 30.79 3.27 23.31
CA GLN A 369 31.94 2.74 24.05
C GLN A 369 32.89 3.86 24.53
N SER A 370 32.92 4.97 23.80
CA SER A 370 33.73 6.15 24.13
C SER A 370 33.02 7.16 25.01
N ASP A 371 31.70 7.00 25.22
CA ASP A 371 30.88 7.92 26.02
C ASP A 371 31.22 7.85 27.52
N GLU A 372 31.41 9.01 28.15
CA GLU A 372 31.87 9.10 29.54
C GLU A 372 30.89 8.46 30.52
N ASP A 373 29.58 8.62 30.34
CA ASP A 373 28.57 8.05 31.24
C ASP A 373 28.57 6.52 31.16
N ILE A 374 28.68 5.98 29.93
CA ILE A 374 28.71 4.54 29.69
C ILE A 374 30.00 3.94 30.23
N ARG A 375 31.16 4.53 29.92
CA ARG A 375 32.45 4.09 30.46
C ARG A 375 32.48 4.06 31.97
N ARG A 376 31.90 5.09 32.61
CA ARG A 376 31.81 5.15 34.08
C ARG A 376 30.94 4.04 34.63
N SER A 377 29.80 3.75 33.99
CA SER A 377 28.88 2.69 34.39
C SER A 377 29.50 1.29 34.20
N CYS A 378 30.22 1.09 33.10
CA CYS A 378 30.94 -0.15 32.77
C CYS A 378 32.27 -0.33 33.55
N GLY A 379 32.54 0.49 34.57
CA GLY A 379 33.63 0.21 35.51
C GLY A 379 33.39 -1.04 36.35
N ASP A 380 32.13 -1.44 36.52
CA ASP A 380 31.72 -2.71 37.12
C ASP A 380 31.74 -3.84 36.08
N GLU A 381 32.34 -4.98 36.43
CA GLU A 381 32.51 -6.12 35.51
C GLU A 381 31.18 -6.66 35.00
N HIS A 382 30.15 -6.71 35.85
CA HIS A 382 28.85 -7.28 35.49
C HIS A 382 28.01 -6.31 34.65
N VAL A 383 28.08 -5.01 34.93
CA VAL A 383 27.50 -3.97 34.05
C VAL A 383 28.19 -3.98 32.69
N ASN A 384 29.53 -4.04 32.66
CA ASN A 384 30.29 -4.10 31.41
C ASN A 384 29.92 -5.34 30.58
N ARG A 385 29.73 -6.50 31.21
CA ARG A 385 29.29 -7.72 30.51
C ARG A 385 27.97 -7.52 29.77
N ARG A 386 26.99 -6.86 30.40
CA ARG A 386 25.72 -6.51 29.76
C ARG A 386 25.90 -5.55 28.59
N PHE A 387 26.86 -4.63 28.68
CA PHE A 387 27.17 -3.76 27.54
C PHE A 387 27.81 -4.54 26.37
N GLN A 388 28.68 -5.51 26.66
CA GLN A 388 29.22 -6.41 25.63
C GLN A 388 28.11 -7.25 24.97
N GLU A 389 27.13 -7.74 25.74
CA GLU A 389 25.96 -8.42 25.18
C GLU A 389 25.21 -7.55 24.16
N LEU A 390 25.04 -6.25 24.42
CA LEU A 390 24.43 -5.33 23.45
C LEU A 390 25.29 -5.14 22.20
N LEU A 391 26.61 -5.06 22.35
CA LEU A 391 27.53 -4.97 21.22
C LEU A 391 27.46 -6.23 20.34
N ASP A 392 27.40 -7.40 20.96
CA ASP A 392 27.23 -8.68 20.25
C ASP A 392 25.88 -8.72 19.51
N ILE A 393 24.79 -8.25 20.14
CA ILE A 393 23.46 -8.18 19.52
C ILE A 393 23.47 -7.31 18.25
N VAL A 394 24.17 -6.17 18.26
CA VAL A 394 24.19 -5.25 17.10
C VAL A 394 25.25 -5.60 16.05
N SER A 395 26.24 -6.41 16.39
CA SER A 395 27.33 -6.82 15.50
C SER A 395 27.11 -8.16 14.81
N SER A 396 26.21 -9.00 15.35
CA SER A 396 25.77 -10.27 14.75
C SER A 396 24.81 -10.04 13.58
#